data_AF-A0A7V3EF95-F1
#
_entry.id   AF-A0A7V3EF95-F1
#
_cell.length_a   1.000
_cell.length_b   1.000
_cell.length_c   1.000
_cell.angle_alpha   90.00
_cell.angle_beta   90.00
_cell.angle_gamma   90.00
#
_symmetry.space_group_name_H-M   'P 1'
#
loop_
_entity.id
_entity.type
_entity.pdbx_description
1 polymer ?
#
loop_
_entity_poly.entity_id
_entity_poly.type
_entity_poly.pdbx_seq_one_letter_code
_entity_poly.pdbx_strand_id
1 'polypeptide(L)'
;MKNEHCKILTFYAISPIHAGSGSMISAIDLPIQRERHTNWPHIQASSVKGALRDHYRNYTPQKDEKLINFIFGSDYENDNLPGNPEESIPGCIAVTDAKLLAFPVRSNVAPFLWITCPLAIQRLNRDLDFTGTTKRFQLESVEKEKGIWIRHDSNCKQQNILLEDIVVSVEEEINQESLNLIVPSNINRLLLVEDEIFTYLVDTATEIQTQIKIDSDSGTTKTGSLRYQELLPSDSFLYSLVYFKDKYVPDYPKNDYPKKEKTRDGNEDKDKEELEKLYNKVKSLQMENIIQNVENAINGFLQVGGDYTLGRGLCAIKWITLSK
;
A
#
# COMPACT_ATOMS: atom_id res chain seq x y z
N MET A 1 9.18 2.05 21.41
CA MET A 1 7.95 2.75 20.96
C MET A 1 6.80 2.15 21.74
N LYS A 2 5.91 2.98 22.29
CA LYS A 2 4.60 2.49 22.72
C LYS A 2 3.73 2.49 21.46
N ASN A 3 3.32 1.32 20.99
CA ASN A 3 2.64 1.16 19.68
C ASN A 3 1.15 1.55 19.78
N GLU A 4 0.85 2.61 20.54
CA GLU A 4 -0.50 2.97 20.95
C GLU A 4 -1.36 3.48 19.78
N HIS A 5 -0.73 3.98 18.72
CA HIS A 5 -1.38 4.54 17.54
C HIS A 5 -0.87 3.91 16.23
N CYS A 6 -0.82 2.57 16.17
CA CYS A 6 -0.51 1.83 14.94
C CYS A 6 -1.79 1.27 14.33
N LYS A 7 -1.95 1.41 13.01
CA LYS A 7 -3.09 0.90 12.23
C LYS A 7 -2.57 0.02 11.09
N ILE A 8 -3.40 -0.94 10.65
CA ILE A 8 -3.16 -1.67 9.41
C ILE A 8 -4.07 -1.07 8.34
N LEU A 9 -3.49 -0.76 7.18
CA LEU A 9 -4.23 -0.41 5.98
C LEU A 9 -4.11 -1.56 4.98
N THR A 10 -5.24 -2.11 4.57
CA THR A 10 -5.30 -3.19 3.58
C THR A 10 -5.61 -2.64 2.20
N PHE A 11 -5.12 -3.33 1.17
CA PHE A 11 -5.31 -2.98 -0.24
C PHE A 11 -5.75 -4.23 -0.99
N TYR A 12 -6.93 -4.19 -1.59
CA TYR A 12 -7.40 -5.19 -2.53
C TYR A 12 -7.38 -4.60 -3.93
N ALA A 13 -6.56 -5.15 -4.82
CA ALA A 13 -6.43 -4.67 -6.20
C ALA A 13 -7.75 -4.90 -6.97
N ILE A 14 -8.41 -3.84 -7.41
CA ILE A 14 -9.61 -3.93 -8.27
C ILE A 14 -9.21 -3.97 -9.74
N SER A 15 -8.16 -3.22 -10.07
CA SER A 15 -7.50 -3.25 -11.38
C SER A 15 -6.05 -3.67 -11.22
N PRO A 16 -5.37 -4.12 -12.29
CA PRO A 16 -3.93 -4.37 -12.25
C PRO A 16 -3.15 -3.14 -11.78
N ILE A 17 -2.08 -3.34 -11.02
CA ILE A 17 -1.29 -2.27 -10.40
C ILE A 17 0.09 -2.19 -11.05
N HIS A 18 0.45 -1.00 -11.55
CA HIS A 18 1.80 -0.70 -11.97
C HIS A 18 2.52 0.18 -10.95
N ALA A 19 3.02 -0.42 -9.86
CA ALA A 19 3.94 0.27 -8.95
C ALA A 19 5.36 0.17 -9.53
N GLY A 20 5.72 1.05 -10.46
CA GLY A 20 6.96 0.94 -11.23
C GLY A 20 8.24 1.13 -10.40
N SER A 21 9.30 0.41 -10.74
CA SER A 21 10.65 0.56 -10.14
C SER A 21 11.65 1.33 -11.03
N GLY A 22 11.14 1.97 -12.09
CA GLY A 22 11.95 2.62 -13.13
C GLY A 22 12.10 1.74 -14.37
N SER A 23 12.77 2.25 -15.40
CA SER A 23 13.03 1.49 -16.62
C SER A 23 14.28 0.63 -16.48
N MET A 24 14.24 -0.62 -16.94
CA MET A 24 15.39 -1.53 -16.95
C MET A 24 15.76 -1.99 -18.36
N ILE A 25 17.05 -2.26 -18.59
CA ILE A 25 17.50 -2.96 -19.81
C ILE A 25 17.35 -4.46 -19.54
N SER A 26 16.13 -4.97 -19.72
CA SER A 26 15.79 -6.37 -19.48
C SER A 26 14.72 -6.85 -20.48
N ALA A 27 14.25 -8.09 -20.36
CA ALA A 27 13.11 -8.57 -21.15
C ALA A 27 11.82 -7.77 -20.87
N ILE A 28 11.72 -7.18 -19.68
CA ILE A 28 10.64 -6.29 -19.25
C ILE A 28 11.23 -4.88 -19.14
N ASP A 29 10.70 -3.93 -19.92
CA ASP A 29 11.16 -2.55 -19.92
C ASP A 29 10.71 -1.81 -18.64
N LEU A 30 9.46 -2.04 -18.23
CA LEU A 30 8.80 -1.38 -17.10
C LEU A 30 8.34 -2.42 -16.06
N PRO A 31 9.26 -2.89 -15.19
CA PRO A 31 8.96 -3.84 -14.13
C PRO A 31 8.28 -3.17 -12.93
N ILE A 32 7.55 -3.96 -12.14
CA ILE A 32 6.99 -3.49 -10.87
C ILE A 32 8.04 -3.49 -9.75
N GLN A 33 7.70 -2.88 -8.61
CA GLN A 33 8.51 -2.89 -7.40
C GLN A 33 8.48 -4.26 -6.74
N ARG A 34 9.67 -4.81 -6.44
CA ARG A 34 9.85 -6.09 -5.76
C ARG A 34 10.80 -5.96 -4.57
N GLU A 35 10.56 -6.74 -3.52
CA GLU A 35 11.46 -6.86 -2.39
C GLU A 35 12.77 -7.53 -2.81
N ARG A 36 13.92 -6.94 -2.49
CA ARG A 36 15.20 -7.51 -2.94
C ARG A 36 15.49 -8.92 -2.43
N HIS A 37 14.98 -9.27 -1.25
CA HIS A 37 15.34 -10.51 -0.55
C HIS A 37 14.38 -11.69 -0.82
N THR A 38 13.13 -11.42 -1.18
CA THR A 38 12.13 -12.45 -1.56
C THR A 38 11.78 -12.42 -3.05
N ASN A 39 12.12 -11.33 -3.74
CA ASN A 39 11.63 -10.98 -5.07
C ASN A 39 10.10 -10.83 -5.17
N TRP A 40 9.38 -10.76 -4.04
CA TRP A 40 7.91 -10.61 -4.08
C TRP A 40 7.52 -9.15 -4.39
N PRO A 41 6.44 -8.94 -5.16
CA PRO A 41 5.89 -7.61 -5.40
C PRO A 41 5.52 -6.91 -4.09
N HIS A 42 5.82 -5.62 -4.02
CA HIS A 42 5.35 -4.72 -2.97
C HIS A 42 5.01 -3.36 -3.57
N ILE A 43 4.44 -2.49 -2.74
CA ILE A 43 4.38 -1.06 -3.04
C ILE A 43 5.22 -0.34 -1.99
N GLN A 44 6.25 0.40 -2.42
CA GLN A 44 7.16 1.10 -1.51
C GLN A 44 6.40 2.10 -0.65
N ALA A 45 6.83 2.25 0.59
CA ALA A 45 6.25 3.18 1.58
C ALA A 45 6.10 4.60 1.04
N SER A 46 7.06 5.07 0.23
CA SER A 46 7.01 6.37 -0.43
C SER A 46 5.83 6.49 -1.40
N SER A 47 5.61 5.46 -2.22
CA SER A 47 4.51 5.38 -3.17
C SER A 47 3.16 5.30 -2.46
N VAL A 48 3.07 4.49 -1.39
CA VAL A 48 1.87 4.42 -0.54
C VAL A 48 1.59 5.78 0.10
N LYS A 49 2.59 6.38 0.75
CA LYS A 49 2.44 7.68 1.43
C LYS A 49 2.07 8.81 0.46
N GLY A 50 2.63 8.82 -0.74
CA GLY A 50 2.29 9.76 -1.81
C GLY A 50 0.82 9.64 -2.22
N ALA A 51 0.35 8.41 -2.48
CA ALA A 51 -1.06 8.15 -2.79
C ALA A 51 -2.01 8.56 -1.67
N LEU A 52 -1.67 8.24 -0.41
CA LEU A 52 -2.45 8.67 0.76
C LEU A 52 -2.54 10.20 0.87
N ARG A 53 -1.41 10.89 0.66
CA ARG A 53 -1.34 12.35 0.70
C ARG A 53 -2.21 12.98 -0.39
N ASP A 54 -2.06 12.54 -1.64
CA ASP A 54 -2.81 13.07 -2.77
C ASP A 54 -4.32 12.86 -2.60
N HIS A 55 -4.72 11.64 -2.23
CA HIS A 55 -6.12 11.33 -1.94
C HIS A 55 -6.67 12.21 -0.81
N TYR A 56 -5.95 12.31 0.30
CA TYR A 56 -6.36 13.16 1.41
C TYR A 56 -6.52 14.62 0.98
N ARG A 57 -5.55 15.17 0.21
CA ARG A 57 -5.59 16.54 -0.31
C ARG A 57 -6.81 16.80 -1.20
N ASN A 58 -7.20 15.81 -2.01
CA ASN A 58 -8.29 15.93 -2.96
C ASN A 58 -9.69 15.74 -2.34
N TYR A 59 -9.81 14.90 -1.30
CA TYR A 59 -11.11 14.46 -0.77
C TYR A 59 -11.39 14.88 0.68
N THR A 60 -10.46 15.55 1.37
CA THR A 60 -10.75 16.11 2.70
C THR A 60 -11.78 17.25 2.62
N PRO A 61 -12.78 17.32 3.53
CA PRO A 61 -13.77 18.39 3.53
C PRO A 61 -13.19 19.80 3.75
N GLN A 62 -12.05 19.89 4.44
CA GLN A 62 -11.35 21.13 4.72
C GLN A 62 -9.97 21.07 4.07
N LYS A 63 -9.76 21.84 3.00
CA LYS A 63 -8.46 21.99 2.34
C LYS A 63 -7.52 22.86 3.17
N ASP A 64 -7.14 22.35 4.33
CA ASP A 64 -6.17 22.97 5.24
C ASP A 64 -4.78 22.41 4.91
N GLU A 65 -4.04 23.14 4.06
CA GLU A 65 -2.68 22.78 3.64
C GLU A 65 -1.74 22.58 4.82
N LYS A 66 -1.94 23.33 5.91
CA LYS A 66 -1.10 23.20 7.09
C LYS A 66 -1.38 21.89 7.83
N LEU A 67 -2.65 21.44 7.89
CA LEU A 67 -3.00 20.11 8.40
C LEU A 67 -2.45 18.98 7.52
N ILE A 68 -2.52 19.12 6.19
CA ILE A 68 -1.93 18.15 5.24
C ILE A 68 -0.43 18.00 5.49
N ASN A 69 0.29 19.13 5.58
CA ASN A 69 1.72 19.15 5.83
C ASN A 69 2.07 18.63 7.24
N PHE A 70 1.21 18.87 8.23
CA PHE A 70 1.38 18.27 9.55
C PHE A 70 1.26 16.73 9.51
N ILE A 71 0.29 16.19 8.76
CA ILE A 71 0.07 14.74 8.66
C ILE A 71 1.18 14.08 7.85
N PHE A 72 1.44 14.56 6.63
CA PHE A 72 2.30 13.88 5.66
C PHE A 72 3.74 14.43 5.61
N GLY A 73 3.98 15.63 6.11
CA GLY A 73 5.26 16.36 6.03
C GLY A 73 5.21 17.50 5.01
N SER A 74 6.17 18.43 5.06
CA SER A 74 6.22 19.60 4.16
C SER A 74 6.35 19.23 2.67
N ASP A 75 5.74 20.04 1.80
CA ASP A 75 5.80 19.94 0.33
C ASP A 75 5.94 21.34 -0.28
N TYR A 76 7.15 21.90 -0.18
CA TYR A 76 7.44 23.28 -0.60
C TYR A 76 7.22 23.51 -2.10
N GLU A 77 7.41 22.48 -2.92
CA GLU A 77 7.29 22.60 -4.38
C GLU A 77 5.83 22.77 -4.82
N ASN A 78 4.89 22.14 -4.12
CA ASN A 78 3.47 22.16 -4.52
C ASN A 78 2.59 23.07 -3.64
N ASP A 79 2.97 23.33 -2.39
CA ASP A 79 2.12 24.05 -1.43
C ASP A 79 2.54 25.54 -1.26
N ASN A 80 3.37 26.09 -2.16
CA ASN A 80 3.86 27.48 -2.14
C ASN A 80 4.28 27.96 -0.72
N LEU A 81 4.88 27.07 0.07
CA LEU A 81 5.17 27.35 1.47
C LEU A 81 6.29 28.41 1.56
N PRO A 82 6.12 29.48 2.35
CA PRO A 82 7.20 30.42 2.60
C PRO A 82 8.31 29.71 3.40
N GLY A 83 9.53 29.67 2.87
CA GLY A 83 10.68 29.04 3.56
C GLY A 83 11.69 28.40 2.62
N ASN A 84 12.77 27.87 3.20
CA ASN A 84 13.80 27.12 2.49
C ASN A 84 13.51 25.61 2.61
N PRO A 85 13.68 24.77 1.57
CA PRO A 85 13.51 23.30 1.67
C PRO A 85 14.32 22.63 2.78
N GLU A 86 15.39 23.27 3.26
CA GLU A 86 16.18 22.84 4.41
C GLU A 86 15.41 22.89 5.75
N GLU A 87 14.27 23.58 5.81
CA GLU A 87 13.38 23.70 6.97
C GLU A 87 12.24 22.65 6.98
N SER A 88 12.35 21.59 6.17
CA SER A 88 11.31 20.56 6.03
C SER A 88 10.90 19.92 7.35
N ILE A 89 9.60 19.95 7.61
CA ILE A 89 9.00 19.39 8.81
C ILE A 89 8.54 17.96 8.47
N PRO A 90 8.96 16.94 9.26
CA PRO A 90 8.46 15.59 9.03
C PRO A 90 6.95 15.51 9.21
N GLY A 91 6.28 14.55 8.59
CA GLY A 91 4.88 14.26 8.92
C GLY A 91 4.72 13.67 10.33
N CYS A 92 3.49 13.68 10.86
CA CYS A 92 3.14 12.92 12.05
C CYS A 92 2.87 11.44 11.74
N ILE A 93 2.76 11.03 10.47
CA ILE A 93 2.61 9.62 10.08
C ILE A 93 3.89 9.02 9.50
N ALA A 94 4.12 7.75 9.85
CA ALA A 94 5.04 6.85 9.18
C ALA A 94 4.26 5.71 8.52
N VAL A 95 4.62 5.35 7.30
CA VAL A 95 3.95 4.32 6.50
C VAL A 95 5.00 3.29 6.13
N THR A 96 4.67 2.00 6.19
CA THR A 96 5.57 0.94 5.71
C THR A 96 5.25 0.56 4.28
N ASP A 97 6.12 -0.24 3.65
CA ASP A 97 5.80 -0.86 2.37
C ASP A 97 4.48 -1.65 2.47
N ALA A 98 3.69 -1.64 1.40
CA ALA A 98 2.55 -2.53 1.26
C ALA A 98 3.03 -3.91 0.81
N LYS A 99 2.98 -4.88 1.73
CA LYS A 99 3.48 -6.24 1.53
C LYS A 99 2.37 -7.12 0.95
N LEU A 100 2.71 -7.93 -0.05
CA LEU A 100 1.80 -8.94 -0.59
C LEU A 100 1.47 -9.99 0.47
N LEU A 101 0.18 -10.33 0.59
CA LEU A 101 -0.32 -11.34 1.53
C LEU A 101 -1.09 -12.47 0.83
N ALA A 102 -1.87 -12.15 -0.21
CA ALA A 102 -2.51 -13.15 -1.04
C ALA A 102 -2.42 -12.78 -2.52
N PHE A 103 -2.14 -13.77 -3.36
CA PHE A 103 -1.89 -13.58 -4.79
C PHE A 103 -2.84 -14.45 -5.62
N PRO A 104 -3.50 -13.91 -6.65
CA PRO A 104 -4.43 -14.68 -7.47
C PRO A 104 -3.68 -15.49 -8.53
N VAL A 105 -4.02 -16.77 -8.66
CA VAL A 105 -3.40 -17.69 -9.62
C VAL A 105 -4.47 -18.49 -10.32
N ARG A 106 -4.38 -18.58 -11.65
CA ARG A 106 -5.29 -19.37 -12.46
C ARG A 106 -5.29 -20.82 -12.00
N SER A 107 -6.48 -21.43 -11.96
CA SER A 107 -6.62 -22.82 -11.54
C SER A 107 -7.52 -23.63 -12.46
N ASN A 108 -7.51 -24.96 -12.30
CA ASN A 108 -8.45 -25.85 -12.98
C ASN A 108 -9.81 -26.01 -12.24
N VAL A 109 -9.89 -25.62 -10.97
CA VAL A 109 -11.09 -25.83 -10.13
C VAL A 109 -12.01 -24.60 -10.04
N ALA A 110 -11.47 -23.42 -10.30
CA ALA A 110 -12.15 -22.12 -10.36
C ALA A 110 -11.40 -21.21 -11.34
N PRO A 111 -11.98 -20.09 -11.82
CA PRO A 111 -11.26 -19.15 -12.69
C PRO A 111 -9.86 -18.79 -12.16
N PHE A 112 -9.75 -18.59 -10.84
CA PHE A 112 -8.49 -18.50 -10.11
C PHE A 112 -8.71 -18.84 -8.63
N LEU A 113 -7.61 -19.05 -7.90
CA LEU A 113 -7.56 -19.17 -6.45
C LEU A 113 -6.62 -18.10 -5.89
N TRP A 114 -6.82 -17.69 -4.65
CA TRP A 114 -5.80 -16.93 -3.93
C TRP A 114 -4.83 -17.90 -3.27
N ILE A 115 -3.54 -17.67 -3.46
CA ILE A 115 -2.49 -18.37 -2.74
C ILE A 115 -1.83 -17.47 -1.70
N THR A 116 -1.35 -18.08 -0.63
CA THR A 116 -0.45 -17.49 0.37
C THR A 116 0.53 -18.56 0.84
N CYS A 117 1.48 -18.21 1.69
CA CYS A 117 2.47 -19.15 2.18
C CYS A 117 2.84 -18.93 3.66
N PRO A 118 3.44 -19.93 4.33
CA PRO A 118 3.87 -19.82 5.73
C PRO A 118 4.67 -18.54 6.03
N LEU A 119 5.62 -18.17 5.17
CA LEU A 119 6.44 -16.96 5.36
C LEU A 119 5.62 -15.67 5.28
N ALA A 120 4.63 -15.57 4.39
CA ALA A 120 3.75 -14.41 4.31
C ALA A 120 2.92 -14.24 5.59
N ILE A 121 2.38 -15.35 6.13
CA ILE A 121 1.63 -15.37 7.39
C ILE A 121 2.55 -15.06 8.59
N GLN A 122 3.78 -15.58 8.62
CA GLN A 122 4.78 -15.26 9.65
C GLN A 122 5.09 -13.78 9.71
N ARG A 123 5.25 -13.15 8.54
CA ARG A 123 5.52 -11.71 8.43
C ARG A 123 4.33 -10.89 8.91
N LEU A 124 3.11 -11.30 8.56
CA LEU A 124 1.89 -10.67 9.08
C LEU A 124 1.79 -10.81 10.61
N ASN A 125 2.09 -11.99 11.17
CA ASN A 125 2.12 -12.21 12.61
C ASN A 125 3.11 -11.26 13.32
N ARG A 126 4.30 -11.05 12.73
CA ARG A 126 5.32 -10.12 13.23
C ARG A 126 4.84 -8.65 13.20
N ASP A 127 4.11 -8.28 12.15
CA ASP A 127 3.54 -6.95 12.03
C ASP A 127 2.36 -6.73 12.99
N LEU A 128 1.55 -7.76 13.23
CA LEU A 128 0.54 -7.77 14.29
C LEU A 128 1.19 -7.64 15.68
N ASP A 129 2.30 -8.34 15.92
CA ASP A 129 3.12 -8.21 17.12
C ASP A 129 3.53 -6.75 17.34
N PHE A 130 4.00 -6.12 16.27
CA PHE A 130 4.37 -4.72 16.28
C PHE A 130 3.18 -3.80 16.57
N THR A 131 1.96 -4.14 16.18
CA THR A 131 0.77 -3.32 16.54
C THR A 131 0.35 -3.48 18.00
N GLY A 132 0.93 -4.43 18.73
CA GLY A 132 0.55 -4.75 20.11
C GLY A 132 -0.71 -5.60 20.23
N THR A 133 -1.20 -6.21 19.15
CA THR A 133 -2.31 -7.17 19.23
C THR A 133 -1.82 -8.54 19.68
N THR A 134 -2.63 -9.21 20.48
CA THR A 134 -2.39 -10.57 20.95
C THR A 134 -2.87 -11.65 19.97
N LYS A 135 -3.62 -11.27 18.95
CA LYS A 135 -4.14 -12.19 17.94
C LYS A 135 -3.01 -12.68 17.03
N ARG A 136 -2.89 -13.99 16.92
CA ARG A 136 -1.95 -14.69 16.02
C ARG A 136 -2.69 -15.63 15.10
N PHE A 137 -2.13 -15.80 13.91
CA PHE A 137 -2.48 -16.88 13.01
C PHE A 137 -1.62 -18.09 13.37
N GLN A 138 -2.25 -19.26 13.47
CA GLN A 138 -1.47 -20.48 13.64
C GLN A 138 -0.77 -20.78 12.33
N LEU A 139 0.49 -21.16 12.45
CA LEU A 139 1.34 -21.50 11.31
C LEU A 139 1.31 -23.00 11.17
N GLU A 140 1.02 -23.46 9.95
CA GLU A 140 1.18 -24.86 9.58
C GLU A 140 2.38 -24.98 8.66
N SER A 141 3.20 -26.01 8.91
CA SER A 141 4.22 -26.39 7.94
C SER A 141 3.52 -27.02 6.75
N VAL A 142 3.73 -26.46 5.56
CA VAL A 142 3.25 -27.07 4.33
C VAL A 142 4.40 -27.89 3.75
N GLU A 143 4.17 -29.18 3.54
CA GLU A 143 5.14 -30.02 2.85
C GLU A 143 5.21 -29.65 1.36
N LYS A 144 6.33 -30.02 0.73
CA LYS A 144 6.56 -29.79 -0.69
C LYS A 144 5.42 -30.35 -1.56
N GLU A 145 4.97 -29.54 -2.53
CA GLU A 145 3.88 -29.88 -3.47
C GLU A 145 2.54 -30.21 -2.79
N LYS A 146 2.38 -29.90 -1.50
CA LYS A 146 1.11 -29.94 -0.79
C LYS A 146 0.55 -28.53 -0.59
N GLY A 147 -0.75 -28.48 -0.30
CA GLY A 147 -1.43 -27.26 0.08
C GLY A 147 -2.50 -27.52 1.14
N ILE A 148 -2.89 -26.46 1.83
CA ILE A 148 -3.90 -26.50 2.90
C ILE A 148 -4.92 -25.41 2.62
N TRP A 149 -6.20 -25.74 2.63
CA TRP A 149 -7.25 -24.72 2.53
C TRP A 149 -7.31 -23.88 3.80
N ILE A 150 -7.15 -22.57 3.68
CA ILE A 150 -7.50 -21.62 4.75
C ILE A 150 -8.98 -21.21 4.62
N ARG A 151 -9.43 -21.04 3.36
CA ARG A 151 -10.83 -20.80 3.04
C ARG A 151 -11.17 -21.66 1.84
N HIS A 152 -12.04 -22.63 2.08
CA HIS A 152 -12.43 -23.62 1.10
C HIS A 152 -13.83 -23.31 0.57
N ASP A 153 -13.99 -23.28 -0.76
CA ASP A 153 -15.32 -23.43 -1.34
C ASP A 153 -15.66 -24.92 -1.39
N SER A 154 -16.68 -25.33 -0.64
CA SER A 154 -17.14 -26.72 -0.54
C SER A 154 -17.54 -27.37 -1.87
N ASN A 155 -17.70 -26.58 -2.94
CA ASN A 155 -17.88 -27.10 -4.30
C ASN A 155 -16.59 -27.67 -4.92
N CYS A 156 -15.42 -27.32 -4.38
CA CYS A 156 -14.12 -27.80 -4.84
C CYS A 156 -13.80 -29.18 -4.25
N LYS A 157 -14.13 -30.26 -4.98
CA LYS A 157 -13.89 -31.64 -4.53
C LYS A 157 -12.56 -32.25 -4.96
N GLN A 158 -11.78 -31.51 -5.75
CA GLN A 158 -10.50 -31.97 -6.27
C GLN A 158 -9.40 -31.82 -5.23
N GLN A 159 -8.66 -32.89 -4.98
CA GLN A 159 -7.48 -32.87 -4.11
C GLN A 159 -6.24 -32.39 -4.88
N ASN A 160 -6.09 -32.80 -6.14
CA ASN A 160 -4.99 -32.33 -6.99
C ASN A 160 -5.45 -31.10 -7.77
N ILE A 161 -4.92 -29.94 -7.39
CA ILE A 161 -5.25 -28.64 -7.97
C ILE A 161 -4.09 -28.20 -8.85
N LEU A 162 -4.37 -27.90 -10.12
CA LEU A 162 -3.41 -27.30 -11.04
C LEU A 162 -3.47 -25.78 -10.86
N LEU A 163 -2.35 -25.18 -10.44
CA LEU A 163 -2.11 -23.76 -10.31
C LEU A 163 -1.12 -23.34 -11.40
N GLU A 164 -1.60 -22.66 -12.44
CA GLU A 164 -0.87 -22.48 -13.71
C GLU A 164 -0.28 -23.80 -14.24
N ASP A 165 1.02 -24.04 -14.06
CA ASP A 165 1.76 -25.21 -14.51
C ASP A 165 2.24 -26.13 -13.37
N ILE A 166 1.89 -25.83 -12.11
CA ILE A 166 2.22 -26.62 -10.92
C ILE A 166 0.98 -27.35 -10.41
N VAL A 167 1.13 -28.63 -10.07
CA VAL A 167 0.09 -29.39 -9.36
C VAL A 167 0.38 -29.39 -7.86
N VAL A 168 -0.64 -29.08 -7.06
CA VAL A 168 -0.58 -29.11 -5.60
C VAL A 168 -1.64 -30.08 -5.07
N SER A 169 -1.23 -30.97 -4.17
CA SER A 169 -2.11 -31.92 -3.49
C SER A 169 -2.68 -31.31 -2.20
N VAL A 170 -4.00 -31.22 -2.10
CA VAL A 170 -4.72 -30.55 -1.02
C VAL A 170 -5.69 -31.53 -0.36
N GLU A 171 -5.38 -31.92 0.87
CA GLU A 171 -6.17 -32.87 1.66
C GLU A 171 -6.61 -32.30 3.01
N GLU A 172 -6.06 -31.14 3.39
CA GLU A 172 -6.25 -30.54 4.70
C GLU A 172 -6.94 -29.18 4.58
N GLU A 173 -7.73 -28.85 5.60
CA GLU A 173 -8.38 -27.56 5.75
C GLU A 173 -8.17 -27.06 7.18
N ILE A 174 -7.80 -25.80 7.30
CA ILE A 174 -7.60 -25.12 8.57
C ILE A 174 -8.55 -23.94 8.67
N ASN A 175 -9.30 -23.87 9.77
CA ASN A 175 -10.13 -22.71 10.03
C ASN A 175 -9.31 -21.66 10.80
N GLN A 176 -8.85 -20.62 10.08
CA GLN A 176 -8.18 -19.45 10.67
C GLN A 176 -9.15 -18.27 10.79
N GLU A 177 -10.11 -18.36 11.72
CA GLU A 177 -11.10 -17.27 11.92
C GLU A 177 -10.44 -15.92 12.22
N SER A 178 -9.29 -15.92 12.88
CA SER A 178 -8.52 -14.70 13.14
C SER A 178 -8.14 -13.99 11.85
N LEU A 179 -7.91 -14.71 10.74
CA LEU A 179 -7.50 -14.12 9.47
C LEU A 179 -8.60 -13.24 8.87
N ASN A 180 -9.87 -13.48 9.25
CA ASN A 180 -11.02 -12.67 8.87
C ASN A 180 -10.94 -11.22 9.39
N LEU A 181 -10.07 -10.93 10.36
CA LEU A 181 -9.80 -9.55 10.80
C LEU A 181 -9.05 -8.74 9.75
N ILE A 182 -8.18 -9.38 8.97
CA ILE A 182 -7.30 -8.71 7.99
C ILE A 182 -7.79 -8.99 6.57
N VAL A 183 -7.96 -10.27 6.24
CA VAL A 183 -8.32 -10.73 4.91
C VAL A 183 -9.85 -10.60 4.73
N PRO A 184 -10.32 -9.79 3.76
CA PRO A 184 -11.75 -9.55 3.56
C PRO A 184 -12.48 -10.81 3.08
N SER A 185 -13.78 -10.91 3.34
CA SER A 185 -14.59 -12.13 3.10
C SER A 185 -14.75 -12.51 1.63
N ASN A 186 -14.53 -11.58 0.68
CA ASN A 186 -14.56 -11.85 -0.75
C ASN A 186 -13.41 -12.75 -1.21
N ILE A 187 -12.29 -12.79 -0.47
CA ILE A 187 -11.21 -13.78 -0.69
C ILE A 187 -11.68 -15.10 -0.10
N ASN A 188 -12.52 -15.83 -0.83
CA ASN A 188 -13.24 -17.01 -0.33
C ASN A 188 -12.60 -18.35 -0.72
N ARG A 189 -11.50 -18.33 -1.48
CA ARG A 189 -10.74 -19.49 -1.93
C ARG A 189 -9.25 -19.26 -1.68
N LEU A 190 -8.85 -19.33 -0.41
CA LEU A 190 -7.49 -19.05 0.00
C LEU A 190 -6.76 -20.35 0.31
N LEU A 191 -5.73 -20.65 -0.48
CA LEU A 191 -4.90 -21.82 -0.36
C LEU A 191 -3.53 -21.44 0.21
N LEU A 192 -3.11 -22.12 1.27
CA LEU A 192 -1.75 -22.06 1.78
C LEU A 192 -0.89 -23.07 1.01
N VAL A 193 0.17 -22.61 0.38
CA VAL A 193 1.15 -23.45 -0.34
C VAL A 193 2.55 -23.26 0.27
N GLU A 194 3.49 -24.11 -0.11
CA GLU A 194 4.91 -23.96 0.23
C GLU A 194 5.48 -22.59 -0.22
N ASP A 195 6.43 -22.06 0.53
CA ASP A 195 7.06 -20.74 0.27
C ASP A 195 7.70 -20.68 -1.13
N GLU A 196 8.31 -21.77 -1.59
CA GLU A 196 8.93 -21.91 -2.91
C GLU A 196 7.89 -21.88 -4.04
N ILE A 197 6.77 -22.59 -3.88
CA ILE A 197 5.66 -22.59 -4.85
C ILE A 197 5.04 -21.20 -4.92
N PHE A 198 4.79 -20.57 -3.77
CA PHE A 198 4.29 -19.19 -3.73
C PHE A 198 5.24 -18.23 -4.42
N THR A 199 6.54 -18.31 -4.11
CA THR A 199 7.56 -17.44 -4.72
C THR A 199 7.62 -17.62 -6.22
N TYR A 200 7.61 -18.87 -6.70
CA TYR A 200 7.59 -19.17 -8.12
C TYR A 200 6.38 -18.56 -8.82
N LEU A 201 5.17 -18.83 -8.33
CA LEU A 201 3.93 -18.33 -8.95
C LEU A 201 3.83 -16.81 -8.91
N VAL A 202 4.27 -16.17 -7.83
CA VAL A 202 4.31 -14.71 -7.70
C VAL A 202 5.35 -14.06 -8.63
N ASP A 203 6.41 -14.77 -8.99
CA ASP A 203 7.39 -14.30 -9.97
C ASP A 203 6.87 -14.46 -11.40
N THR A 204 6.26 -15.60 -11.72
CA THR A 204 5.93 -15.98 -13.10
C THR A 204 4.51 -15.61 -13.56
N ALA A 205 3.56 -15.47 -12.64
CA ALA A 205 2.15 -15.23 -12.98
C ALA A 205 1.71 -13.76 -12.81
N THR A 206 2.66 -12.82 -12.85
CA THR A 206 2.32 -11.40 -13.04
C THR A 206 1.91 -11.13 -14.49
N GLU A 207 1.13 -10.09 -14.71
CA GLU A 207 0.70 -9.74 -16.08
C GLU A 207 1.83 -9.00 -16.81
N ILE A 208 2.24 -9.51 -17.96
CA ILE A 208 3.13 -8.80 -18.88
C ILE A 208 2.32 -8.28 -20.06
N GLN A 209 2.16 -6.96 -20.15
CA GLN A 209 1.44 -6.31 -21.24
C GLN A 209 2.40 -5.61 -22.19
N THR A 210 2.15 -5.77 -23.48
CA THR A 210 2.89 -5.08 -24.53
C THR A 210 2.22 -3.75 -24.86
N GLN A 211 2.99 -2.66 -24.81
CA GLN A 211 2.55 -1.33 -25.19
C GLN A 211 3.23 -0.88 -26.49
N ILE A 212 2.47 -0.21 -27.35
CA ILE A 212 2.94 0.42 -28.58
C ILE A 212 2.34 1.81 -28.73
N LYS A 213 3.04 2.71 -29.43
CA LYS A 213 2.46 3.98 -29.88
C LYS A 213 2.17 3.89 -31.37
N ILE A 214 0.92 4.15 -31.75
CA ILE A 214 0.52 4.23 -33.16
C ILE A 214 0.84 5.63 -33.70
N ASP A 215 1.43 5.67 -34.88
CA ASP A 215 1.61 6.87 -35.69
C ASP A 215 0.28 7.23 -36.35
N SER A 216 -0.23 8.44 -36.09
CA SER A 216 -1.59 8.83 -36.47
C SER A 216 -1.78 9.00 -37.98
N ASP A 217 -0.72 9.33 -38.72
CA ASP A 217 -0.81 9.57 -40.16
C ASP A 217 -0.78 8.25 -40.94
N SER A 218 0.09 7.32 -40.55
CA SER A 218 0.25 6.03 -41.22
C SER A 218 -0.66 4.92 -40.68
N GLY A 219 -1.18 5.07 -39.46
CA GLY A 219 -1.91 4.01 -38.74
C GLY A 219 -1.02 2.83 -38.30
N THR A 220 0.30 2.96 -38.40
CA THR A 220 1.27 1.90 -38.07
C THR A 220 2.00 2.17 -36.76
N THR A 221 2.68 1.17 -36.20
CA THR A 221 3.47 1.35 -34.98
C THR A 221 4.63 2.30 -35.21
N LYS A 222 4.74 3.33 -34.36
CA LYS A 222 5.88 4.24 -34.37
C LYS A 222 7.16 3.49 -34.01
N THR A 223 8.19 3.64 -34.83
CA THR A 223 9.50 3.01 -34.63
C THR A 223 10.05 3.28 -33.23
N GLY A 224 10.48 2.23 -32.53
CA GLY A 224 11.06 2.31 -31.19
C GLY A 224 10.07 2.47 -30.03
N SER A 225 8.75 2.44 -30.28
CA SER A 225 7.72 2.61 -29.25
C SER A 225 7.31 1.35 -28.49
N LEU A 226 7.71 0.17 -28.97
CA LEU A 226 7.40 -1.12 -28.33
C LEU A 226 8.01 -1.17 -26.92
N ARG A 227 7.18 -1.45 -25.92
CA ARG A 227 7.60 -1.65 -24.52
C ARG A 227 6.84 -2.80 -23.89
N TYR A 228 7.48 -3.55 -23.00
CA TYR A 228 6.85 -4.53 -22.13
C TYR A 228 6.72 -3.97 -20.72
N GLN A 229 5.51 -4.01 -20.18
CA GLN A 229 5.19 -3.54 -18.85
C GLN A 229 4.65 -4.69 -18.00
N GLU A 230 5.20 -4.82 -16.81
CA GLU A 230 4.71 -5.75 -15.79
C GLU A 230 3.63 -5.08 -14.93
N LEU A 231 2.62 -5.84 -14.55
CA LEU A 231 1.55 -5.42 -13.67
C LEU A 231 1.30 -6.49 -12.60
N LEU A 232 1.11 -6.04 -11.37
CA LEU A 232 0.55 -6.90 -10.33
C LEU A 232 -0.93 -7.14 -10.68
N PRO A 233 -1.41 -8.40 -10.78
CA PRO A 233 -2.78 -8.69 -11.21
C PRO A 233 -3.84 -8.05 -10.31
N SER A 234 -5.01 -7.77 -10.89
CA SER A 234 -6.22 -7.53 -10.08
C SER A 234 -6.47 -8.70 -9.14
N ASP A 235 -7.22 -8.47 -8.06
CA ASP A 235 -7.51 -9.44 -6.98
C ASP A 235 -6.32 -9.77 -6.07
N SER A 236 -5.14 -9.19 -6.29
CA SER A 236 -4.01 -9.21 -5.35
C SER A 236 -4.36 -8.48 -4.04
N PHE A 237 -3.94 -9.05 -2.91
CA PHE A 237 -4.20 -8.51 -1.58
C PHE A 237 -2.91 -8.17 -0.85
N LEU A 238 -2.79 -6.92 -0.43
CA LEU A 238 -1.63 -6.37 0.26
C LEU A 238 -2.04 -5.66 1.57
N TYR A 239 -1.08 -5.39 2.43
CA TYR A 239 -1.27 -4.58 3.62
C TYR A 239 -0.03 -3.75 3.97
N SER A 240 -0.24 -2.61 4.63
CA SER A 240 0.80 -1.74 5.16
C SER A 240 0.47 -1.35 6.61
N LEU A 241 1.51 -1.06 7.40
CA LEU A 241 1.38 -0.46 8.71
C LEU A 241 1.45 1.07 8.59
N VAL A 242 0.52 1.75 9.26
CA VAL A 242 0.51 3.21 9.40
C VAL A 242 0.63 3.54 10.86
N TYR A 243 1.76 4.13 11.22
CA TYR A 243 2.06 4.57 12.57
C TYR A 243 1.84 6.08 12.68
N PHE A 244 1.00 6.48 13.63
CA PHE A 244 0.80 7.86 13.99
C PHE A 244 1.73 8.17 15.16
N LYS A 245 2.75 8.96 14.87
CA LYS A 245 3.67 9.44 15.89
C LYS A 245 3.04 10.64 16.56
N ASP A 246 2.86 10.55 17.87
CA ASP A 246 2.77 11.73 18.71
C ASP A 246 4.04 12.54 18.50
N LYS A 247 3.92 13.57 17.67
CA LYS A 247 5.01 14.52 17.56
C LYS A 247 5.02 15.33 18.83
N TYR A 248 6.13 15.21 19.55
CA TYR A 248 6.84 16.39 20.06
C TYR A 248 6.80 17.41 18.93
N VAL A 249 5.91 18.39 19.03
CA VAL A 249 6.01 19.53 18.14
C VAL A 249 7.37 20.12 18.49
N PRO A 250 8.36 20.15 17.57
CA PRO A 250 9.61 20.82 17.89
C PRO A 250 9.23 22.22 18.35
N ASP A 251 9.79 22.67 19.47
CA ASP A 251 9.77 24.10 19.78
C ASP A 251 10.27 24.76 18.51
N TYR A 252 9.37 25.40 17.76
CA TYR A 252 9.76 26.20 16.60
C TYR A 252 10.89 27.08 17.12
N PRO A 253 12.12 27.00 16.58
CA PRO A 253 13.15 27.90 17.02
C PRO A 253 12.58 29.29 16.75
N LYS A 254 12.37 30.09 17.80
CA LYS A 254 11.88 31.47 17.68
C LYS A 254 12.74 32.34 16.73
N ASN A 255 13.84 31.80 16.20
CA ASN A 255 14.88 32.48 15.47
C ASN A 255 15.14 31.94 14.05
N ASP A 256 14.58 30.80 13.64
CA ASP A 256 14.77 30.24 12.30
C ASP A 256 13.56 30.54 11.40
N TYR A 257 13.20 31.82 11.36
CA TYR A 257 12.36 32.33 10.28
C TYR A 257 13.22 32.44 9.02
N PRO A 258 12.67 32.19 7.82
CA PRO A 258 13.37 32.52 6.59
C PRO A 258 13.86 33.97 6.69
N LYS A 259 15.18 34.17 6.53
CA LYS A 259 15.79 35.49 6.60
C LYS A 259 15.25 36.34 5.45
N LYS A 260 14.32 37.24 5.80
CA LYS A 260 13.96 38.52 5.16
C LYS A 260 14.31 38.62 3.67
N GLU A 261 13.36 38.31 2.80
CA GLU A 261 13.18 39.15 1.61
C GLU A 261 12.08 40.16 1.91
N LYS A 262 12.43 41.45 1.85
CA LYS A 262 11.50 42.56 2.12
C LYS A 262 10.47 42.62 0.99
N THR A 263 9.32 41.99 1.16
CA THR A 263 8.11 42.38 0.45
C THR A 263 7.53 43.63 1.12
N ARG A 264 7.14 44.63 0.32
CA ARG A 264 6.79 45.98 0.77
C ARG A 264 5.44 46.12 1.47
N ASP A 265 4.68 45.04 1.61
CA ASP A 265 3.32 45.08 2.14
C ASP A 265 3.24 44.32 3.47
N GLY A 266 2.90 45.05 4.54
CA GLY A 266 2.94 44.63 5.95
C GLY A 266 1.92 43.56 6.35
N ASN A 267 1.94 42.40 5.70
CA ASN A 267 1.18 41.20 6.05
C ASN A 267 1.96 40.23 6.98
N GLU A 268 3.09 40.68 7.53
CA GLU A 268 4.08 39.85 8.25
C GLU A 268 3.57 39.22 9.57
N ASP A 269 2.63 39.89 10.27
CA ASP A 269 2.12 39.42 11.57
C ASP A 269 1.01 38.37 11.45
N LYS A 270 0.28 38.33 10.33
CA LYS A 270 -0.85 37.41 10.13
C LYS A 270 -0.42 35.96 9.97
N ASP A 271 0.64 35.70 9.19
CA ASP A 271 1.08 34.33 8.91
C ASP A 271 1.64 33.64 10.16
N LYS A 272 2.35 34.38 11.02
CA LYS A 272 2.81 33.90 12.33
C LYS A 272 1.64 33.63 13.26
N GLU A 273 0.69 34.56 13.36
CA GLU A 273 -0.48 34.40 14.22
C GLU A 273 -1.36 33.22 13.76
N GLU A 274 -1.49 32.97 12.45
CA GLU A 274 -2.19 31.82 11.92
C GLU A 274 -1.45 30.50 12.13
N LEU A 275 -0.12 30.47 11.96
CA LEU A 275 0.70 29.29 12.26
C LEU A 275 0.66 28.97 13.76
N GLU A 276 0.66 29.99 14.62
CA GLU A 276 0.56 29.82 16.08
C GLU A 276 -0.86 29.40 16.51
N LYS A 277 -1.90 29.92 15.86
CA LYS A 277 -3.29 29.44 16.02
C LYS A 277 -3.44 27.99 15.56
N LEU A 278 -2.86 27.62 14.43
CA LEU A 278 -2.84 26.24 13.97
C LEU A 278 -2.03 25.36 14.92
N TYR A 279 -0.87 25.81 15.38
CA TYR A 279 -0.05 25.12 16.37
C TYR A 279 -0.86 24.84 17.64
N ASN A 280 -1.57 25.83 18.17
CA ASN A 280 -2.44 25.66 19.34
C ASN A 280 -3.65 24.76 19.03
N LYS A 281 -4.26 24.87 17.85
CA LYS A 281 -5.34 23.99 17.37
C LYS A 281 -4.86 22.54 17.29
N VAL A 282 -3.73 22.27 16.64
CA VAL A 282 -3.14 20.93 16.45
C VAL A 282 -2.63 20.36 17.77
N LYS A 283 -2.00 21.17 18.64
CA LYS A 283 -1.60 20.77 19.99
C LYS A 283 -2.80 20.44 20.89
N SER A 284 -3.97 21.03 20.61
CA SER A 284 -5.23 20.68 21.28
C SER A 284 -5.96 19.49 20.64
N LEU A 285 -5.58 19.08 19.41
CA LEU A 285 -6.13 17.88 18.78
C LEU A 285 -5.51 16.65 19.44
N GLN A 286 -6.36 15.87 20.10
CA GLN A 286 -6.04 14.52 20.50
C GLN A 286 -5.65 13.71 19.25
N MET A 287 -4.62 12.86 19.35
CA MET A 287 -4.12 12.05 18.22
C MET A 287 -5.23 11.21 17.60
N GLU A 288 -6.18 10.76 18.42
CA GLU A 288 -7.40 10.06 18.01
C GLU A 288 -8.22 10.85 16.98
N ASN A 289 -8.32 12.18 17.12
CA ASN A 289 -9.04 13.03 16.17
C ASN A 289 -8.30 13.11 14.83
N ILE A 290 -6.97 13.14 14.84
CA ILE A 290 -6.16 13.12 13.62
C ILE A 290 -6.32 11.79 12.91
N ILE A 291 -6.22 10.67 13.64
CA ILE A 291 -6.42 9.32 13.11
C ILE A 291 -7.81 9.23 12.47
N GLN A 292 -8.87 9.61 13.20
CA GLN A 292 -10.23 9.56 12.69
C GLN A 292 -10.41 10.43 11.44
N ASN A 293 -9.78 11.61 11.41
CA ASN A 293 -9.83 12.49 10.27
C ASN A 293 -9.14 11.88 9.04
N VAL A 294 -7.97 11.24 9.20
CA VAL A 294 -7.29 10.51 8.12
C VAL A 294 -8.13 9.32 7.64
N GLU A 295 -8.66 8.49 8.55
CA GLU A 295 -9.51 7.34 8.22
C GLU A 295 -10.79 7.77 7.46
N ASN A 296 -11.39 8.90 7.85
CA ASN A 296 -12.59 9.44 7.20
C ASN A 296 -12.30 10.06 5.83
N ALA A 297 -11.12 10.61 5.60
CA ALA A 297 -10.74 11.18 4.31
C ALA A 297 -10.19 10.12 3.35
N ILE A 298 -9.60 9.04 3.86
CA ILE A 298 -8.99 7.97 3.08
C ILE A 298 -9.74 6.67 3.34
N ASN A 299 -10.82 6.43 2.60
CA ASN A 299 -11.58 5.18 2.68
C ASN A 299 -12.24 4.83 1.35
N GLY A 300 -12.76 3.61 1.27
CA GLY A 300 -13.39 3.09 0.07
C GLY A 300 -12.34 2.67 -0.95
N PHE A 301 -11.80 3.63 -1.71
CA PHE A 301 -10.91 3.37 -2.84
C PHE A 301 -9.70 4.30 -2.86
N LEU A 302 -8.54 3.77 -3.25
CA LEU A 302 -7.30 4.51 -3.42
C LEU A 302 -6.64 4.13 -4.75
N GLN A 303 -6.08 5.12 -5.44
CA GLN A 303 -5.22 4.87 -6.59
C GLN A 303 -3.76 4.78 -6.11
N VAL A 304 -3.04 3.74 -6.53
CA VAL A 304 -1.62 3.52 -6.21
C VAL A 304 -0.83 3.15 -7.47
N GLY A 305 0.40 3.63 -7.57
CA GLY A 305 1.25 3.40 -8.75
C GLY A 305 0.93 4.33 -9.92
N GLY A 306 1.43 3.99 -11.11
CA GLY A 306 1.25 4.75 -12.35
C GLY A 306 -0.01 4.35 -13.13
N ASP A 307 -0.15 4.95 -14.33
CA ASP A 307 -1.13 4.56 -15.36
C ASP A 307 -2.61 4.64 -14.96
N TYR A 308 -2.96 5.59 -14.07
CA TYR A 308 -4.33 5.84 -13.66
C TYR A 308 -5.29 6.06 -14.85
N THR A 309 -4.87 6.83 -15.85
CA THR A 309 -5.70 7.12 -17.05
C THR A 309 -5.90 5.90 -17.96
N LEU A 310 -5.15 4.82 -17.74
CA LEU A 310 -5.34 3.52 -18.38
C LEU A 310 -6.14 2.56 -17.48
N GLY A 311 -6.69 3.05 -16.37
CA GLY A 311 -7.47 2.26 -15.41
C GLY A 311 -6.59 1.28 -14.63
N ARG A 312 -5.37 1.67 -14.26
CA ARG A 312 -4.46 0.88 -13.42
C ARG A 312 -4.37 1.47 -12.01
N GLY A 313 -4.02 0.60 -11.04
CA GLY A 313 -3.70 1.02 -9.69
C GLY A 313 -4.89 1.26 -8.76
N LEU A 314 -6.13 0.93 -9.17
CA LEU A 314 -7.31 1.08 -8.32
C LEU A 314 -7.38 -0.03 -7.28
N CYS A 315 -7.39 0.36 -6.00
CA CYS A 315 -7.50 -0.55 -4.86
C CYS A 315 -8.72 -0.21 -4.01
N ALA A 316 -9.47 -1.23 -3.57
CA ALA A 316 -10.33 -1.08 -2.39
C ALA A 316 -9.45 -1.07 -1.15
N ILE A 317 -9.66 -0.12 -0.24
CA ILE A 317 -8.86 0.02 0.97
C ILE A 317 -9.70 -0.08 2.23
N LYS A 318 -9.12 -0.64 3.29
CA LYS A 318 -9.77 -0.71 4.60
C LYS A 318 -8.77 -0.56 5.72
N TRP A 319 -9.07 0.36 6.63
CA TRP A 319 -8.39 0.50 7.91
C TRP A 319 -8.85 -0.60 8.86
N ILE A 320 -7.91 -1.38 9.39
CA ILE A 320 -8.20 -2.38 10.41
C ILE A 320 -7.93 -1.77 11.78
N THR A 321 -8.97 -1.77 12.61
CA THR A 321 -8.84 -1.50 14.03
C THR A 321 -8.57 -2.80 14.76
N LEU A 322 -7.37 -2.94 15.30
CA LEU A 322 -7.00 -4.08 16.11
C LEU A 322 -7.41 -3.80 17.56
N SER A 323 -8.28 -4.64 18.11
CA SER A 323 -8.48 -4.72 19.55
C SER A 323 -7.17 -5.17 20.18
N LYS A 324 -6.66 -4.41 21.16
CA LYS A 324 -5.55 -4.83 22.01
C LYS A 324 -5.96 -6.05 22.84
#